data_AF-A0A2V7I9N9-F1
#
_entry.id   AF-A0A2V7I9N9-F1
#
_cell.length_a   1.000
_cell.length_b   1.000
_cell.length_c   1.000
_cell.angle_alpha   90.00
_cell.angle_beta   90.00
_cell.angle_gamma   90.00
#
_symmetry.space_group_name_H-M   'P 1'
#
loop_
_entity.id
_entity.type
_entity.pdbx_description
1 polymer ?
#
loop_
_entity_poly.entity_id
_entity_poly.type
_entity_poly.pdbx_seq_one_letter_code
_entity_poly.pdbx_strand_id
1 'polypeptide(L)'
;MPITWNLHGPGASRTLARLPGSRPSVRRRRPLMARAARNPTEVGREIARPLASLRRAPRALGARIVEAARAALALRGRELHGISYANPDDVLVADAGRGLRIALIGVLPDHRLPLESFFGYLILQNGVPIGYGGAWHLFGTLEFGVNIFETFRRGESAFVTTQALRVFHHALRMRAIVLQPFQIGHGNPEALESGAFHFYYRIGFRPQDPDVARLAEREQARITRNPRYRTPLTTLERLAAAEMLLTVSTGGRPPARRVRAVQLAALVTDRIARNFGGDRDAAARWASTRVARALDVPRSPRWPPDERRSFERLSLLAASIPDLERWGASDRSRLVRALRAKGGRSEVPYVRLLDGHRRFRESLERLVDSLSRGSVNDRGTRRAAGPPPRRAPASRPRARPRSGGLPAAGRRA
;
A
#
# COMPACT_ATOMS: atom_id res chain seq x y z
N MET A 1 -16.72 -22.36 36.36
CA MET A 1 -15.78 -21.48 37.09
C MET A 1 -15.02 -20.62 36.09
N PRO A 2 -14.78 -19.31 36.34
CA PRO A 2 -13.80 -18.56 35.56
C PRO A 2 -12.41 -19.14 35.86
N ILE A 3 -11.65 -19.43 34.81
CA ILE A 3 -10.24 -19.84 34.94
C ILE A 3 -9.44 -18.59 35.28
N THR A 4 -8.79 -18.58 36.45
CA THR A 4 -7.87 -17.52 36.86
C THR A 4 -6.45 -17.94 36.49
N TRP A 5 -5.79 -17.14 35.66
CA TRP A 5 -4.40 -17.37 35.26
C TRP A 5 -3.48 -16.47 36.09
N ASN A 6 -2.62 -17.06 36.92
CA ASN A 6 -1.52 -16.36 37.58
C ASN A 6 -0.26 -16.54 36.73
N LEU A 7 0.06 -15.54 35.91
CA LEU A 7 1.24 -15.53 35.06
C LEU A 7 2.42 -14.90 35.82
N HIS A 8 3.50 -15.65 36.02
CA HIS A 8 4.73 -15.17 36.66
C HIS A 8 5.81 -14.85 35.63
N GLY A 9 6.41 -13.66 35.73
CA GLY A 9 7.50 -13.23 34.85
C GLY A 9 7.11 -13.00 33.39
N PRO A 10 8.08 -12.82 32.48
CA PRO A 10 7.83 -12.65 31.05
C PRO A 10 7.25 -13.91 30.38
N GLY A 11 7.33 -15.07 31.03
CA GLY A 11 6.94 -16.36 30.45
C GLY A 11 7.64 -16.62 29.12
N ALA A 12 6.88 -17.04 28.10
CA ALA A 12 7.37 -17.23 26.73
C ALA A 12 7.42 -15.94 25.89
N SER A 13 7.19 -14.76 26.47
CA SER A 13 7.19 -13.49 25.75
C SER A 13 8.60 -13.07 25.37
N ARG A 14 8.94 -13.16 24.09
CA ARG A 14 10.26 -12.77 23.56
C ARG A 14 10.47 -11.26 23.41
N THR A 15 9.40 -10.46 23.38
CA THR A 15 9.51 -9.00 23.15
C THR A 15 9.08 -8.15 24.33
N LEU A 16 8.30 -8.72 25.27
CA LEU A 16 7.58 -7.95 26.29
C LEU A 16 6.75 -6.78 25.71
N ALA A 17 6.43 -6.82 24.41
CA ALA A 17 5.76 -5.74 23.71
C ALA A 17 4.27 -5.74 24.10
N ARG A 18 3.98 -5.04 25.20
CA ARG A 18 2.62 -4.72 25.64
C ARG A 18 2.54 -3.22 25.86
N LEU A 19 1.73 -2.55 25.04
CA LEU A 19 1.49 -1.13 25.20
C LEU A 19 0.51 -0.86 26.35
N PRO A 20 0.77 0.16 27.20
CA PRO A 20 -0.06 0.47 28.36
C PRO A 20 -1.40 1.10 27.95
N GLY A 21 -2.27 1.26 28.96
CA GLY A 21 -3.53 1.98 28.81
C GLY A 21 -4.59 1.23 28.01
N SER A 22 -4.52 -0.10 27.95
CA SER A 22 -5.60 -0.93 27.40
C SER A 22 -6.34 -1.57 28.56
N ARG A 23 -7.57 -1.14 28.88
CA ARG A 23 -8.44 -1.93 29.76
C ARG A 23 -8.68 -3.27 29.07
N PRO A 24 -8.30 -4.42 29.67
CA PRO A 24 -8.45 -5.70 29.02
C PRO A 24 -9.92 -5.93 28.69
N SER A 25 -10.20 -6.10 27.40
CA SER A 25 -11.52 -6.53 26.96
C SER A 25 -11.51 -8.03 26.75
N VAL A 26 -12.45 -8.72 27.40
CA VAL A 26 -12.72 -10.14 27.20
C VAL A 26 -13.97 -10.25 26.33
N ARG A 27 -13.83 -10.85 25.15
CA ARG A 27 -14.93 -10.99 24.20
C ARG A 27 -15.73 -12.25 24.53
N ARG A 28 -17.04 -12.12 24.82
CA ARG A 28 -17.96 -13.27 24.90
C ARG A 28 -18.36 -13.74 23.50
N ARG A 29 -18.60 -15.05 23.34
CA ARG A 29 -19.00 -15.79 22.12
C ARG A 29 -20.23 -15.21 21.40
N ARG A 30 -20.11 -14.05 20.74
CA ARG A 30 -21.04 -13.62 19.69
C ARG A 30 -20.25 -13.44 18.40
N PRO A 31 -20.65 -14.05 17.29
CA PRO A 31 -19.94 -13.86 16.04
C PRO A 31 -20.13 -12.43 15.55
N LEU A 32 -19.07 -11.63 15.68
CA LEU A 32 -19.09 -10.18 15.46
C LEU A 32 -19.38 -9.76 14.02
N MET A 33 -19.12 -10.66 13.06
CA MET A 33 -19.27 -10.43 11.63
C MET A 33 -20.12 -11.50 10.93
N ALA A 34 -20.80 -12.42 11.64
CA ALA A 34 -21.60 -13.45 10.95
C ALA A 34 -22.79 -12.90 10.13
N ARG A 35 -23.20 -11.65 10.40
CA ARG A 35 -24.18 -10.90 9.58
C ARG A 35 -23.48 -10.02 8.53
N ALA A 36 -22.52 -9.18 8.94
CA ALA A 36 -21.76 -8.28 8.04
C ALA A 36 -20.92 -8.98 6.95
N ALA A 37 -20.37 -10.16 7.21
CA ALA A 37 -19.60 -10.92 6.22
C ALA A 37 -20.46 -11.58 5.13
N ARG A 38 -21.80 -11.42 5.17
CA ARG A 38 -22.70 -11.93 4.12
C ARG A 38 -23.06 -10.87 3.07
N ASN A 39 -22.81 -9.58 3.34
CA ASN A 39 -23.16 -8.51 2.43
C ASN A 39 -22.01 -7.48 2.26
N PRO A 40 -21.42 -7.36 1.06
CA PRO A 40 -20.36 -6.39 0.76
C PRO A 40 -20.71 -4.95 1.15
N THR A 41 -21.99 -4.57 1.06
CA THR A 41 -22.47 -3.22 1.40
C THR A 41 -22.38 -2.93 2.90
N GLU A 42 -22.40 -3.95 3.76
CA GLU A 42 -22.28 -3.78 5.22
C GLU A 42 -20.84 -3.46 5.64
N VAL A 43 -19.83 -4.03 4.97
CA VAL A 43 -18.42 -3.73 5.25
C VAL A 43 -18.08 -2.29 4.87
N GLY A 44 -18.52 -1.84 3.68
CA GLY A 44 -18.35 -0.44 3.27
C GLY A 44 -19.01 0.55 4.23
N ARG A 45 -20.21 0.23 4.75
CA ARG A 45 -20.91 1.03 5.77
C ARG A 45 -20.18 1.02 7.11
N GLU A 46 -19.66 -0.12 7.56
CA GLU A 46 -18.90 -0.20 8.81
C GLU A 46 -17.58 0.57 8.73
N ILE A 47 -16.91 0.58 7.57
CA ILE A 47 -15.73 1.43 7.33
C ILE A 47 -16.08 2.92 7.43
N ALA A 48 -17.25 3.31 6.91
CA ALA A 48 -17.74 4.69 6.99
C ALA A 48 -18.21 5.10 8.39
N ARG A 49 -18.50 4.13 9.27
CA ARG A 49 -19.08 4.38 10.59
C ARG A 49 -18.17 5.32 11.41
N PRO A 50 -18.72 6.38 12.03
CA PRO A 50 -17.94 7.36 12.80
C PRO A 50 -17.03 6.71 13.83
N LEU A 51 -15.73 7.01 13.79
CA LEU A 51 -14.74 6.47 14.71
C LEU A 51 -14.66 7.38 15.95
N ALA A 52 -14.86 6.81 17.14
CA ALA A 52 -14.94 7.58 18.38
C ALA A 52 -13.63 8.29 18.76
N SER A 53 -12.48 7.72 18.38
CA SER A 53 -11.18 8.35 18.63
C SER A 53 -10.20 8.09 17.50
N LEU A 54 -9.60 9.16 17.00
CA LEU A 54 -8.41 9.14 16.15
C LEU A 54 -7.61 10.38 16.50
N ARG A 55 -6.42 10.18 17.08
CA ARG A 55 -5.58 11.27 17.56
C ARG A 55 -4.11 11.03 17.25
N ARG A 56 -3.34 12.10 17.15
CA ARG A 56 -1.87 12.00 17.16
C ARG A 56 -1.41 11.52 18.53
N ALA A 57 -0.54 10.52 18.55
CA ALA A 57 0.10 10.06 19.77
C ALA A 57 1.11 11.11 20.25
N PRO A 58 1.24 11.32 21.57
CA PRO A 58 2.42 11.98 22.11
C PRO A 58 3.69 11.26 21.67
N ARG A 59 4.78 12.00 21.43
CA ARG A 59 6.05 11.46 20.91
C ARG A 59 6.54 10.23 21.67
N ALA A 60 6.49 10.24 23.01
CA ALA A 60 6.91 9.10 23.83
C ALA A 60 6.09 7.83 23.55
N LEU A 61 4.77 7.95 23.35
CA LEU A 61 3.92 6.83 22.96
C LEU A 61 4.19 6.41 21.51
N GLY A 62 4.39 7.38 20.61
CA GLY A 62 4.76 7.12 19.21
C GLY A 62 6.04 6.29 19.10
N ALA A 63 7.10 6.69 19.81
CA ALA A 63 8.35 5.95 19.88
C ALA A 63 8.15 4.51 20.39
N ARG A 64 7.38 4.31 21.46
CA ARG A 64 7.08 2.97 21.98
C ARG A 64 6.30 2.09 21.00
N ILE A 65 5.38 2.69 20.23
CA ILE A 65 4.64 1.97 19.18
C ILE A 65 5.60 1.53 18.07
N VAL A 66 6.50 2.41 17.64
CA VAL A 66 7.50 2.11 16.62
C VAL A 66 8.42 0.97 17.07
N GLU A 67 8.92 1.02 18.30
CA GLU A 67 9.74 -0.06 18.86
C GLU A 67 8.98 -1.38 18.99
N ALA A 68 7.71 -1.34 19.43
CA ALA A 68 6.86 -2.53 19.46
C ALA A 68 6.63 -3.12 18.06
N ALA A 69 6.46 -2.28 17.04
CA ALA A 69 6.32 -2.72 15.65
C ALA A 69 7.63 -3.36 15.15
N ARG A 70 8.77 -2.70 15.35
CA ARG A 70 10.10 -3.22 14.98
C ARG A 70 10.37 -4.56 15.64
N ALA A 71 10.17 -4.67 16.96
CA ALA A 71 10.36 -5.92 17.68
C ALA A 71 9.42 -7.05 17.19
N ALA A 72 8.16 -6.72 16.90
CA ALA A 72 7.18 -7.70 16.42
C ALA A 72 7.52 -8.24 15.02
N LEU A 73 8.11 -7.40 14.16
CA LEU A 73 8.53 -7.75 12.81
C LEU A 73 9.90 -8.48 12.80
N ALA A 74 10.87 -8.00 13.57
CA ALA A 74 12.23 -8.54 13.63
C ALA A 74 12.26 -10.02 14.04
N LEU A 75 11.44 -10.42 15.03
CA LEU A 75 11.32 -11.82 15.46
C LEU A 75 10.81 -12.78 14.38
N ARG A 76 10.27 -12.25 13.28
CA ARG A 76 9.72 -13.02 12.16
C ARG A 76 10.57 -12.89 10.89
N GLY A 77 11.74 -12.25 10.97
CA GLY A 77 12.57 -11.94 9.81
C GLY A 77 11.82 -11.10 8.77
N ARG A 78 10.91 -10.23 9.21
CA ARG A 78 10.12 -9.36 8.33
C ARG A 78 10.59 -7.93 8.48
N GLU A 79 10.55 -7.20 7.38
CA GLU A 79 10.80 -5.76 7.34
C GLU A 79 9.68 -5.08 6.55
N LEU A 80 9.36 -3.85 6.92
CA LEU A 80 8.47 -2.99 6.15
C LEU A 80 9.03 -1.57 6.16
N HIS A 81 9.18 -0.96 4.97
CA HIS A 81 9.74 0.38 4.78
C HIS A 81 9.17 1.43 5.76
N GLY A 82 7.86 1.37 6.02
CA GLY A 82 7.15 2.33 6.86
C GLY A 82 7.42 2.16 8.36
N ILE A 83 7.96 1.01 8.75
CA ILE A 83 8.39 0.69 10.11
C ILE A 83 9.90 0.92 10.26
N SER A 84 10.69 0.62 9.23
CA SER A 84 12.14 0.90 9.21
C SER A 84 12.40 2.40 9.35
N TYR A 85 11.74 3.22 8.52
CA TYR A 85 11.86 4.69 8.52
C TYR A 85 10.70 5.40 9.21
N ALA A 86 10.15 4.77 10.26
CA ALA A 86 9.04 5.31 11.02
C ALA A 86 9.37 6.67 11.65
N ASN A 87 8.42 7.60 11.56
CA ASN A 87 8.48 8.87 12.26
C ASN A 87 7.67 8.80 13.57
N PRO A 88 8.32 8.80 14.75
CA PRO A 88 7.61 8.75 16.04
C PRO A 88 6.75 9.99 16.32
N ASP A 89 6.99 11.12 15.63
CA ASP A 89 6.14 12.32 15.71
C ASP A 89 4.89 12.24 14.82
N ASP A 90 4.83 11.25 13.92
CA ASP A 90 3.71 11.00 13.01
C ASP A 90 3.04 9.65 13.24
N VAL A 91 2.72 9.37 14.50
CA VAL A 91 1.90 8.22 14.87
C VAL A 91 0.48 8.66 15.18
N LEU A 92 -0.50 8.13 14.47
CA LEU A 92 -1.92 8.30 14.76
C LEU A 92 -2.45 7.04 15.45
N VAL A 93 -3.19 7.20 16.53
CA VAL A 93 -3.75 6.09 17.29
C VAL A 93 -5.25 6.22 17.36
N ALA A 94 -5.93 5.12 17.08
CA ALA A 94 -7.36 4.98 17.20
C ALA A 94 -7.73 3.82 18.13
N ASP A 95 -8.71 4.06 18.99
CA ASP A 95 -9.45 3.00 19.67
C ASP A 95 -10.61 2.56 18.77
N ALA A 96 -10.53 1.33 18.27
CA ALA A 96 -11.55 0.72 17.43
C ALA A 96 -12.56 -0.12 18.23
N GLY A 97 -12.55 0.01 19.56
CA GLY A 97 -13.40 -0.70 20.49
C GLY A 97 -12.97 -2.14 20.71
N ARG A 98 -13.56 -2.78 21.74
CA ARG A 98 -13.31 -4.21 22.06
C ARG A 98 -11.81 -4.52 22.23
N GLY A 99 -11.08 -3.59 22.83
CA GLY A 99 -9.64 -3.69 23.09
C GLY A 99 -8.76 -3.61 21.84
N LEU A 100 -9.34 -3.33 20.67
CA LEU A 100 -8.58 -3.14 19.44
C LEU A 100 -8.08 -1.71 19.37
N ARG A 101 -6.76 -1.57 19.25
CA ARG A 101 -6.08 -0.30 18.99
C ARG A 101 -5.32 -0.42 17.68
N ILE A 102 -5.47 0.57 16.81
CA ILE A 102 -4.75 0.62 15.54
C ILE A 102 -3.87 1.86 15.56
N ALA A 103 -2.59 1.68 15.27
CA ALA A 103 -1.63 2.76 15.15
C ALA A 103 -1.18 2.89 13.70
N LEU A 104 -1.47 4.03 13.07
CA LEU A 104 -0.91 4.40 11.78
C LEU A 104 0.43 5.10 12.02
N ILE A 105 1.47 4.66 11.35
CA ILE A 105 2.85 5.07 11.54
C ILE A 105 3.32 5.74 10.25
N GLY A 106 3.44 7.07 10.29
CA GLY A 106 3.96 7.86 9.19
C GLY A 106 5.46 7.68 9.02
N VAL A 107 5.96 8.08 7.85
CA VAL A 107 7.36 7.93 7.47
C VAL A 107 8.10 9.26 7.60
N LEU A 108 9.37 9.19 7.98
CA LEU A 108 10.29 10.33 8.00
C LEU A 108 10.29 11.04 6.64
N PRO A 109 10.26 12.38 6.57
CA PRO A 109 10.09 13.13 5.32
C PRO A 109 11.00 12.70 4.17
N ASP A 110 12.28 12.42 4.45
CA ASP A 110 13.25 12.04 3.42
C ASP A 110 13.04 10.66 2.82
N HIS A 111 12.35 9.77 3.54
CA HIS A 111 12.08 8.39 3.15
C HIS A 111 10.66 8.18 2.61
N ARG A 112 9.86 9.25 2.49
CA ARG A 112 8.52 9.16 1.90
C ARG A 112 8.59 8.77 0.43
N LEU A 113 7.62 7.98 0.00
CA LEU A 113 7.47 7.67 -1.43
C LEU A 113 7.22 8.95 -2.22
N PRO A 114 7.71 9.08 -3.46
CA PRO A 114 7.67 10.35 -4.18
C PRO A 114 6.26 10.92 -4.34
N LEU A 115 5.27 10.09 -4.69
CA LEU A 115 3.91 10.52 -4.98
C LEU A 115 2.89 9.99 -3.96
N GLU A 116 2.75 8.68 -3.80
CA GLU A 116 1.79 8.13 -2.83
C GLU A 116 2.18 8.51 -1.42
N SER A 117 1.19 8.79 -0.56
CA SER A 117 1.48 8.75 0.88
C SER A 117 1.56 7.29 1.31
N PHE A 118 2.42 7.01 2.29
CA PHE A 118 2.61 5.66 2.77
C PHE A 118 2.63 5.63 4.29
N PHE A 119 1.82 4.73 4.85
CA PHE A 119 1.79 4.46 6.28
C PHE A 119 2.08 2.99 6.53
N GLY A 120 3.08 2.73 7.38
CA GLY A 120 3.10 1.47 8.11
C GLY A 120 1.99 1.49 9.17
N TYR A 121 1.55 0.34 9.65
CA TYR A 121 0.63 0.32 10.78
C TYR A 121 0.79 -0.94 11.63
N LEU A 122 0.41 -0.79 12.90
CA LEU A 122 0.41 -1.85 13.89
C LEU A 122 -1.01 -2.03 14.44
N ILE A 123 -1.46 -3.28 14.51
CA ILE A 123 -2.74 -3.66 15.09
C ILE A 123 -2.46 -4.29 16.45
N LEU A 124 -3.10 -3.75 17.49
CA LEU A 124 -2.96 -4.25 18.86
C LEU A 124 -4.29 -4.70 19.42
N GLN A 125 -4.31 -5.86 20.07
CA GLN A 125 -5.43 -6.32 20.88
C GLN A 125 -5.01 -6.32 22.34
N ASN A 126 -5.72 -5.55 23.17
CA ASN A 126 -5.42 -5.37 24.60
C ASN A 126 -3.94 -4.96 24.85
N GLY A 127 -3.37 -4.19 23.93
CA GLY A 127 -1.98 -3.71 23.98
C GLY A 127 -0.93 -4.66 23.39
N VAL A 128 -1.32 -5.86 22.97
CA VAL A 128 -0.43 -6.86 22.36
C VAL A 128 -0.47 -6.75 20.83
N PRO A 129 0.67 -6.65 20.11
CA PRO A 129 0.70 -6.70 18.66
C PRO A 129 0.10 -8.01 18.12
N ILE A 130 -0.94 -7.90 17.29
CA ILE A 130 -1.60 -9.05 16.64
C ILE A 130 -1.48 -9.04 15.13
N GLY A 131 -1.07 -7.93 14.54
CA GLY A 131 -0.89 -7.79 13.11
C GLY A 131 -0.25 -6.47 12.73
N TYR A 132 0.14 -6.36 11.47
CA TYR A 132 0.81 -5.20 10.90
C TYR A 132 0.44 -5.07 9.42
N GLY A 133 0.90 -4.00 8.79
CA GLY A 133 0.76 -3.85 7.36
C GLY A 133 1.24 -2.53 6.83
N GLY A 134 1.04 -2.34 5.53
CA GLY A 134 1.35 -1.12 4.81
C GLY A 134 0.13 -0.64 4.04
N ALA A 135 -0.02 0.68 3.92
CA ALA A 135 -1.08 1.27 3.14
C ALA A 135 -0.57 2.44 2.30
N TRP A 136 -0.83 2.39 1.00
CA TRP A 136 -0.44 3.38 0.02
C TRP A 136 -1.67 4.13 -0.44
N HIS A 137 -1.62 5.47 -0.42
CA HIS A 137 -2.78 6.26 -0.76
C HIS A 137 -2.49 7.24 -1.88
N LEU A 138 -3.38 7.27 -2.86
CA LEU A 138 -3.33 8.17 -4.01
C LEU A 138 -4.74 8.47 -4.53
N PHE A 139 -5.11 9.75 -4.62
CA PHE A 139 -6.37 10.26 -5.19
C PHE A 139 -7.65 9.58 -4.65
N GLY A 140 -7.74 9.46 -3.33
CA GLY A 140 -8.88 8.85 -2.64
C GLY A 140 -8.95 7.32 -2.77
N THR A 141 -7.89 6.67 -3.27
CA THR A 141 -7.77 5.21 -3.35
C THR A 141 -6.65 4.74 -2.44
N LEU A 142 -6.93 3.73 -1.64
CA LEU A 142 -5.98 3.08 -0.73
C LEU A 142 -5.60 1.71 -1.28
N GLU A 143 -4.33 1.48 -1.60
CA GLU A 143 -3.81 0.11 -1.68
C GLU A 143 -3.48 -0.37 -0.28
N PHE A 144 -3.90 -1.57 0.07
CA PHE A 144 -3.89 -2.03 1.45
C PHE A 144 -3.29 -3.42 1.58
N GLY A 145 -2.26 -3.56 2.41
CA GLY A 145 -1.67 -4.86 2.76
C GLY A 145 -1.76 -5.12 4.25
N VAL A 146 -2.39 -6.23 4.63
CA VAL A 146 -2.53 -6.65 6.03
C VAL A 146 -1.91 -8.02 6.27
N ASN A 147 -1.20 -8.14 7.38
CA ASN A 147 -0.73 -9.42 7.89
C ASN A 147 -1.12 -9.54 9.37
N ILE A 148 -1.99 -10.50 9.67
CA ILE A 148 -2.32 -10.89 11.03
C ILE A 148 -1.42 -12.06 11.40
N PHE A 149 -0.77 -12.03 12.56
CA PHE A 149 0.11 -13.12 12.97
C PHE A 149 -0.67 -14.41 13.13
N GLU A 150 -0.04 -15.53 12.77
CA GLU A 150 -0.68 -16.85 12.72
C GLU A 150 -1.45 -17.22 13.99
N THR A 151 -0.87 -16.95 15.17
CA THR A 151 -1.48 -17.19 16.48
C THR A 151 -2.82 -16.45 16.68
N PHE A 152 -3.05 -15.36 15.96
CA PHE A 152 -4.27 -14.55 15.99
C PHE A 152 -5.09 -14.66 14.69
N ARG A 153 -4.68 -15.52 13.76
CA ARG A 153 -5.51 -15.86 12.59
C ARG A 153 -6.68 -16.74 13.05
N ARG A 154 -7.79 -16.67 12.32
CA ARG A 154 -9.10 -17.33 12.58
C ARG A 154 -10.03 -16.52 13.50
N GLY A 155 -11.35 -16.71 13.31
CA GLY A 155 -12.42 -16.07 14.09
C GLY A 155 -12.72 -14.60 13.75
N GLU A 156 -11.73 -13.70 13.88
CA GLU A 156 -11.97 -12.25 13.89
C GLU A 156 -11.16 -11.45 12.86
N SER A 157 -10.37 -12.11 11.99
CA SER A 157 -9.52 -11.44 11.00
C SER A 157 -10.28 -10.46 10.10
N ALA A 158 -11.51 -10.80 9.72
CA ALA A 158 -12.39 -9.91 8.95
C ALA A 158 -12.74 -8.65 9.75
N PHE A 159 -13.16 -8.80 11.01
CA PHE A 159 -13.47 -7.68 11.89
C PHE A 159 -12.26 -6.76 12.07
N VAL A 160 -11.10 -7.34 12.40
CA VAL A 160 -9.84 -6.59 12.60
C VAL A 160 -9.45 -5.83 11.35
N THR A 161 -9.53 -6.46 10.19
CA THR A 161 -9.23 -5.83 8.89
C THR A 161 -10.19 -4.68 8.59
N THR A 162 -11.50 -4.89 8.79
CA THR A 162 -12.52 -3.84 8.61
C THR A 162 -12.27 -2.64 9.52
N GLN A 163 -11.89 -2.87 10.78
CA GLN A 163 -11.56 -1.77 11.70
C GLN A 163 -10.27 -1.04 11.30
N ALA A 164 -9.24 -1.75 10.81
CA ALA A 164 -8.05 -1.12 10.25
C ALA A 164 -8.40 -0.19 9.09
N LEU A 165 -9.24 -0.67 8.16
CA LEU A 165 -9.75 0.13 7.05
C LEU A 165 -10.61 1.32 7.53
N ARG A 166 -11.44 1.14 8.56
CA ARG A 166 -12.20 2.25 9.18
C ARG A 166 -11.25 3.35 9.70
N VAL A 167 -10.16 2.99 10.37
CA VAL A 167 -9.17 3.96 10.86
C VAL A 167 -8.50 4.70 9.71
N PHE A 168 -8.11 4.00 8.64
CA PHE A 168 -7.62 4.66 7.44
C PHE A 168 -8.66 5.59 6.80
N HIS A 169 -9.94 5.21 6.76
CA HIS A 169 -11.00 6.04 6.20
C HIS A 169 -11.15 7.37 6.95
N HIS A 170 -11.12 7.33 8.28
CA HIS A 170 -11.23 8.56 9.08
C HIS A 170 -9.96 9.41 9.01
N ALA A 171 -8.78 8.80 8.84
CA ALA A 171 -7.52 9.50 8.70
C ALA A 171 -7.36 10.16 7.31
N LEU A 172 -7.56 9.38 6.25
CA LEU A 172 -7.17 9.70 4.87
C LEU A 172 -8.37 10.01 3.95
N ARG A 173 -9.61 9.73 4.38
CA ARG A 173 -10.83 9.97 3.60
C ARG A 173 -10.88 9.22 2.27
N MET A 174 -10.22 8.07 2.19
CA MET A 174 -10.30 7.25 0.98
C MET A 174 -11.72 6.77 0.73
N ARG A 175 -12.06 6.63 -0.55
CA ARG A 175 -13.37 6.21 -1.08
C ARG A 175 -13.34 4.79 -1.63
N ALA A 176 -12.13 4.32 -1.97
CA ALA A 176 -11.90 3.02 -2.56
C ALA A 176 -10.68 2.35 -1.92
N ILE A 177 -10.73 1.02 -1.84
CA ILE A 177 -9.63 0.18 -1.39
C ILE A 177 -9.33 -0.82 -2.49
N VAL A 178 -8.05 -0.93 -2.88
CA VAL A 178 -7.57 -1.86 -3.91
C VAL A 178 -6.61 -2.87 -3.28
N LEU A 179 -6.70 -4.11 -3.76
CA LEU A 179 -5.75 -5.17 -3.48
C LEU A 179 -5.02 -5.53 -4.77
N GLN A 180 -3.69 -5.55 -4.70
CA GLN A 180 -2.83 -5.94 -5.81
C GLN A 180 -2.87 -7.46 -6.02
N PRO A 181 -2.74 -7.95 -7.27
CA PRO A 181 -2.74 -9.39 -7.59
C PRO A 181 -1.81 -10.23 -6.71
N PHE A 182 -0.61 -9.71 -6.41
CA PHE A 182 0.37 -10.39 -5.56
C PHE A 182 -0.15 -10.64 -4.13
N GLN A 183 -0.99 -9.76 -3.60
CA GLN A 183 -1.55 -9.87 -2.24
C GLN A 183 -2.66 -10.93 -2.15
N ILE A 184 -3.24 -11.31 -3.29
CA ILE A 184 -4.33 -12.28 -3.37
C ILE A 184 -3.91 -13.61 -4.00
N GLY A 185 -2.65 -13.74 -4.43
CA GLY A 185 -2.06 -15.02 -4.84
C GLY A 185 -1.22 -15.01 -6.13
N HIS A 186 -1.24 -13.95 -6.93
CA HIS A 186 -0.53 -13.95 -8.21
C HIS A 186 0.98 -13.92 -8.02
N GLY A 187 1.67 -15.02 -8.35
CA GLY A 187 3.10 -15.19 -8.06
C GLY A 187 3.41 -15.30 -6.56
N ASN A 188 2.40 -15.58 -5.72
CA ASN A 188 2.54 -15.68 -4.27
C ASN A 188 1.83 -16.94 -3.74
N PRO A 189 2.54 -18.09 -3.67
CA PRO A 189 1.99 -19.35 -3.17
C PRO A 189 1.43 -19.25 -1.74
N GLU A 190 2.09 -18.50 -0.83
CA GLU A 190 1.64 -18.31 0.56
C GLU A 190 0.23 -17.67 0.60
N ALA A 191 -0.04 -16.70 -0.27
CA ALA A 191 -1.35 -16.06 -0.37
C ALA A 191 -2.42 -16.99 -0.97
N LEU A 192 -2.07 -17.84 -1.93
CA LEU A 192 -2.98 -18.85 -2.49
C LEU A 192 -3.36 -19.88 -1.43
N GLU A 193 -2.37 -20.46 -0.73
CA GLU A 193 -2.55 -21.48 0.31
C GLU A 193 -3.35 -20.96 1.51
N SER A 194 -3.15 -19.69 1.89
CA SER A 194 -3.91 -19.07 2.98
C SER A 194 -5.36 -18.75 2.63
N GLY A 195 -5.77 -18.90 1.36
CA GLY A 195 -7.11 -18.58 0.90
C GLY A 195 -7.41 -17.08 0.87
N ALA A 196 -6.38 -16.24 0.63
CA ALA A 196 -6.48 -14.79 0.66
C ALA A 196 -7.59 -14.26 -0.25
N PHE A 197 -7.68 -14.76 -1.49
CA PHE A 197 -8.73 -14.38 -2.44
C PHE A 197 -10.13 -14.52 -1.83
N HIS A 198 -10.46 -15.69 -1.29
CA HIS A 198 -11.78 -15.95 -0.70
C HIS A 198 -12.02 -15.13 0.57
N PHE A 199 -10.98 -14.88 1.37
CA PHE A 199 -11.06 -13.99 2.52
C PHE A 199 -11.52 -12.59 2.11
N TYR A 200 -10.84 -11.99 1.12
CA TYR A 200 -11.16 -10.65 0.63
C TYR A 200 -12.50 -10.58 -0.10
N TYR A 201 -12.80 -11.60 -0.91
CA TYR A 201 -14.09 -11.71 -1.60
C TYR A 201 -15.26 -11.75 -0.61
N ARG A 202 -15.11 -12.49 0.51
CA ARG A 202 -16.13 -12.57 1.56
C ARG A 202 -16.34 -11.24 2.29
N ILE A 203 -15.30 -10.43 2.49
CA ILE A 203 -15.44 -9.10 3.12
C ILE A 203 -15.81 -8.00 2.13
N GLY A 204 -16.22 -8.36 0.91
CA GLY A 204 -16.87 -7.46 -0.03
C GLY A 204 -16.01 -6.94 -1.17
N PHE A 205 -14.73 -7.32 -1.25
CA PHE A 205 -13.90 -6.96 -2.40
C PHE A 205 -14.37 -7.71 -3.65
N ARG A 206 -14.30 -7.06 -4.81
CA ARG A 206 -14.71 -7.65 -6.09
C ARG A 206 -13.62 -7.47 -7.16
N PRO A 207 -13.34 -8.50 -7.97
CA PRO A 207 -12.42 -8.37 -9.10
C PRO A 207 -12.88 -7.25 -10.04
N GLN A 208 -11.92 -6.49 -10.57
CA GLN A 208 -12.21 -5.42 -11.54
C GLN A 208 -12.27 -5.93 -12.98
N ASP A 209 -11.62 -7.06 -13.26
CA ASP A 209 -11.71 -7.71 -14.55
C ASP A 209 -13.06 -8.46 -14.68
N PRO A 210 -13.86 -8.21 -15.73
CA PRO A 210 -15.17 -8.84 -15.90
C PRO A 210 -15.12 -10.37 -15.98
N ASP A 211 -14.08 -10.94 -16.57
CA ASP A 211 -13.95 -12.38 -16.76
C ASP A 211 -13.60 -13.07 -15.44
N VAL A 212 -12.70 -12.44 -14.68
CA VAL A 212 -12.35 -12.88 -13.32
C VAL A 212 -13.54 -12.71 -12.38
N ALA A 213 -14.33 -11.64 -12.51
CA ALA A 213 -15.56 -11.46 -11.72
C ALA A 213 -16.57 -12.59 -11.96
N ARG A 214 -16.84 -12.95 -13.23
CA ARG A 214 -17.72 -14.08 -13.57
C ARG A 214 -17.17 -15.42 -13.09
N LEU A 215 -15.85 -15.60 -13.09
CA LEU A 215 -15.23 -16.79 -12.50
C LEU A 215 -15.45 -16.84 -10.98
N ALA A 216 -15.25 -15.72 -10.28
CA ALA A 216 -15.42 -15.63 -8.83
C ALA A 216 -16.86 -15.95 -8.40
N GLU A 217 -17.85 -15.47 -9.15
CA GLU A 217 -19.27 -15.76 -8.90
C GLU A 217 -19.60 -17.25 -9.06
N ARG A 218 -19.10 -17.89 -10.12
CA ARG A 218 -19.26 -19.33 -10.35
C ARG A 218 -18.63 -20.16 -9.24
N GLU A 219 -17.42 -19.81 -8.82
CA GLU A 219 -16.75 -20.49 -7.71
C GLU A 219 -17.48 -20.28 -6.39
N GLN A 220 -17.98 -19.08 -6.12
CA GLN A 220 -18.78 -18.82 -4.93
C GLN A 220 -20.08 -19.63 -4.92
N ALA A 221 -20.75 -19.80 -6.07
CA ALA A 221 -21.94 -20.64 -6.17
C ALA A 221 -21.64 -22.12 -5.85
N ARG A 222 -20.48 -22.64 -6.29
CA ARG A 222 -20.04 -24.00 -5.94
C ARG A 222 -19.77 -24.17 -4.45
N ILE A 223 -19.07 -23.21 -3.84
CA ILE A 223 -18.79 -23.19 -2.39
C ILE A 223 -20.09 -23.15 -1.59
N THR A 224 -21.07 -22.35 -2.02
CA THR A 224 -22.37 -22.24 -1.35
C THR A 224 -23.18 -23.53 -1.47
N ARG A 225 -23.16 -24.21 -2.61
CA ARG A 225 -23.85 -25.51 -2.79
C ARG A 225 -23.20 -26.65 -2.02
N ASN A 226 -21.87 -26.67 -1.92
CA ASN A 226 -21.12 -27.72 -1.23
C ASN A 226 -20.07 -27.09 -0.29
N PRO A 227 -20.34 -27.00 1.02
CA PRO A 227 -19.39 -26.47 2.00
C PRO A 227 -18.06 -27.22 2.10
N ARG A 228 -18.00 -28.48 1.63
CA ARG A 228 -16.76 -29.27 1.55
C ARG A 228 -15.95 -29.00 0.29
N TYR A 229 -16.53 -28.35 -0.72
CA TYR A 229 -15.80 -27.97 -1.94
C TYR A 229 -14.63 -27.04 -1.61
N ARG A 230 -13.52 -27.25 -2.31
CA ARG A 230 -12.34 -26.38 -2.28
C ARG A 230 -12.01 -26.00 -3.71
N THR A 231 -11.81 -24.71 -3.93
CA THR A 231 -11.39 -24.17 -5.22
C THR A 231 -10.03 -24.75 -5.58
N PRO A 232 -9.88 -25.39 -6.76
CA PRO A 232 -8.58 -25.89 -7.22
C PRO A 232 -7.55 -24.78 -7.34
N LEU A 233 -6.27 -25.11 -7.12
CA LEU A 233 -5.16 -24.14 -7.15
C LEU A 233 -5.10 -23.37 -8.48
N THR A 234 -5.25 -24.08 -9.61
CA THR A 234 -5.28 -23.48 -10.95
C THR A 234 -6.39 -22.44 -11.12
N THR A 235 -7.54 -22.66 -10.48
CA THR A 235 -8.62 -21.69 -10.46
C THR A 235 -8.29 -20.51 -9.55
N LEU A 236 -7.65 -20.73 -8.40
CA LEU A 236 -7.21 -19.65 -7.52
C LEU A 236 -6.17 -18.75 -8.20
N GLU A 237 -5.23 -19.31 -8.97
CA GLU A 237 -4.26 -18.53 -9.76
C GLU A 237 -4.95 -17.60 -10.76
N ARG A 238 -5.97 -18.09 -11.46
CA ARG A 238 -6.79 -17.30 -12.37
C ARG A 238 -7.58 -16.22 -11.65
N LEU A 239 -8.14 -16.55 -10.48
CA LEU A 239 -8.86 -15.60 -9.65
C LEU A 239 -7.95 -14.49 -9.10
N ALA A 240 -6.71 -14.83 -8.78
CA ALA A 240 -5.72 -13.92 -8.23
C ALA A 240 -5.10 -12.97 -9.29
N ALA A 241 -5.33 -13.22 -10.58
CA ALA A 241 -4.71 -12.45 -11.67
C ALA A 241 -5.21 -10.99 -11.79
N ALA A 242 -6.38 -10.66 -11.22
CA ALA A 242 -6.97 -9.33 -11.32
C ALA A 242 -6.98 -8.58 -9.98
N GLU A 243 -6.81 -7.25 -10.04
CA GLU A 243 -7.02 -6.38 -8.88
C GLU A 243 -8.44 -6.56 -8.32
N MET A 244 -8.56 -6.53 -6.99
CA MET A 244 -9.86 -6.48 -6.32
C MET A 244 -10.10 -5.11 -5.71
N LEU A 245 -11.35 -4.64 -5.78
CA LEU A 245 -11.78 -3.34 -5.29
C LEU A 245 -12.89 -3.48 -4.23
N LEU A 246 -12.82 -2.64 -3.20
CA LEU A 246 -13.93 -2.38 -2.27
C LEU A 246 -14.22 -0.89 -2.25
N THR A 247 -15.49 -0.52 -2.40
CA THR A 247 -15.95 0.88 -2.31
C THR A 247 -16.52 1.18 -0.94
N VAL A 248 -16.15 2.33 -0.36
CA VAL A 248 -16.74 2.81 0.90
C VAL A 248 -18.09 3.44 0.58
N SER A 249 -19.17 2.93 1.19
CA SER A 249 -20.56 3.19 0.76
C SER A 249 -21.03 4.65 0.85
N THR A 250 -20.28 5.53 1.51
CA THR A 250 -20.58 6.97 1.62
C THR A 250 -19.77 7.83 0.64
N GLY A 251 -18.92 7.20 -0.19
CA GLY A 251 -17.85 7.87 -0.93
C GLY A 251 -18.05 7.96 -2.44
N GLY A 252 -19.26 8.21 -2.95
CA GLY A 252 -19.50 8.31 -4.40
C GLY A 252 -19.03 7.09 -5.19
N ARG A 253 -19.02 7.17 -6.53
CA ARG A 253 -18.42 6.12 -7.36
C ARG A 253 -16.88 6.22 -7.26
N PRO A 254 -16.14 5.11 -7.13
CA PRO A 254 -14.68 5.13 -7.29
C PRO A 254 -14.34 5.78 -8.64
N PRO A 255 -13.18 6.44 -8.77
CA PRO A 255 -12.79 7.03 -10.04
C PRO A 255 -12.84 5.96 -11.13
N ALA A 256 -13.47 6.28 -12.27
CA ALA A 256 -13.67 5.34 -13.38
C ALA A 256 -12.34 4.75 -13.88
N ARG A 257 -11.23 5.46 -13.63
CA ARG A 257 -9.88 5.02 -13.91
C ARG A 257 -8.92 5.45 -12.80
N ARG A 258 -7.97 4.58 -12.50
CA ARG A 258 -6.98 4.79 -11.45
C ARG A 258 -5.61 5.05 -12.06
N VAL A 259 -4.99 6.15 -11.67
CA VAL A 259 -3.57 6.40 -11.94
C VAL A 259 -2.75 5.64 -10.90
N ARG A 260 -1.76 4.86 -11.35
CA ARG A 260 -0.80 4.19 -10.47
C ARG A 260 0.50 4.96 -10.48
N ALA A 261 1.14 5.09 -9.31
CA ALA A 261 2.42 5.79 -9.23
C ALA A 261 3.50 5.15 -10.12
N VAL A 262 3.47 3.82 -10.30
CA VAL A 262 4.40 3.12 -11.22
C VAL A 262 4.30 3.63 -12.65
N GLN A 263 3.10 3.99 -13.14
CA GLN A 263 2.92 4.51 -14.50
C GLN A 263 3.51 5.91 -14.62
N LEU A 264 3.32 6.74 -13.60
CA LEU A 264 3.88 8.10 -13.55
C LEU A 264 5.40 8.08 -13.34
N ALA A 265 5.92 7.13 -12.56
CA ALA A 265 7.34 6.94 -12.36
C ALA A 265 8.03 6.53 -13.67
N ALA A 266 7.41 5.63 -14.45
CA ALA A 266 7.89 5.26 -15.78
C ALA A 266 7.93 6.49 -16.71
N LEU A 267 6.86 7.31 -16.72
CA LEU A 267 6.81 8.56 -17.49
C LEU A 267 7.97 9.49 -17.15
N VAL A 268 8.18 9.76 -15.86
CA VAL A 268 9.24 10.65 -15.40
C VAL A 268 10.62 10.10 -15.76
N THR A 269 10.83 8.79 -15.56
CA THR A 269 12.10 8.12 -15.88
C THR A 269 12.43 8.23 -17.37
N ASP A 270 11.46 7.93 -18.22
CA ASP A 270 11.57 8.01 -19.67
C ASP A 270 11.87 9.43 -20.16
N ARG A 271 11.25 10.45 -19.54
CA ARG A 271 11.56 11.86 -19.79
C ARG A 271 12.98 12.24 -19.37
N ILE A 272 13.44 11.78 -18.19
CA ILE A 272 14.80 12.04 -17.71
C ILE A 272 15.82 11.42 -18.67
N ALA A 273 15.59 10.19 -19.11
CA ALA A 273 16.44 9.50 -20.07
C ALA A 273 16.54 10.27 -21.40
N ARG A 274 15.40 10.67 -21.99
CA ARG A 274 15.39 11.33 -23.30
C ARG A 274 15.91 12.76 -23.29
N ASN A 275 15.53 13.56 -22.29
CA ASN A 275 15.75 15.01 -22.33
C ASN A 275 16.97 15.46 -21.54
N PHE A 276 17.47 14.61 -20.65
CA PHE A 276 18.58 14.93 -19.74
C PHE A 276 19.68 13.86 -19.77
N GLY A 277 19.65 12.92 -20.73
CA GLY A 277 20.65 11.85 -20.84
C GLY A 277 20.73 10.95 -19.60
N GLY A 278 19.66 10.88 -18.81
CA GLY A 278 19.65 10.15 -17.53
C GLY A 278 20.06 10.97 -16.31
N ASP A 279 20.52 12.22 -16.48
CA ASP A 279 20.88 13.10 -15.35
C ASP A 279 19.64 13.54 -14.58
N ARG A 280 19.40 12.89 -13.44
CA ARG A 280 18.27 13.16 -12.55
C ARG A 280 18.38 14.50 -11.86
N ASP A 281 19.58 14.94 -11.51
CA ASP A 281 19.78 16.17 -10.75
C ASP A 281 19.59 17.39 -11.65
N ALA A 282 20.08 17.33 -12.88
CA ALA A 282 19.78 18.34 -13.91
C ALA A 282 18.28 18.41 -14.19
N ALA A 283 17.62 17.26 -14.34
CA ALA A 283 16.17 17.20 -14.53
C ALA A 283 15.40 17.81 -13.35
N ALA A 284 15.82 17.54 -12.11
CA ALA A 284 15.18 18.05 -10.91
C ALA A 284 15.35 19.57 -10.78
N ARG A 285 16.54 20.12 -11.06
CA ARG A 285 16.78 21.57 -11.09
C ARG A 285 15.90 22.25 -12.14
N TRP A 286 15.91 21.74 -13.38
CA TRP A 286 15.09 22.27 -14.47
C TRP A 286 13.60 22.24 -14.12
N ALA A 287 13.11 21.10 -13.62
CA ALA A 287 11.72 20.92 -13.26
C ALA A 287 11.29 21.87 -12.14
N SER A 288 12.12 22.01 -11.10
CA SER A 288 11.87 22.93 -9.98
C SER A 288 11.78 24.38 -10.45
N THR A 289 12.69 24.84 -11.30
CA THR A 289 12.66 26.21 -11.84
C THR A 289 11.41 26.43 -12.71
N ARG A 290 11.09 25.50 -13.61
CA ARG A 290 9.89 25.59 -14.46
C ARG A 290 8.62 25.64 -13.64
N VAL A 291 8.47 24.73 -12.68
CA VAL A 291 7.27 24.62 -11.84
C VAL A 291 7.17 25.83 -10.92
N ALA A 292 8.27 26.31 -10.34
CA ALA A 292 8.26 27.53 -9.53
C ALA A 292 7.76 28.74 -10.32
N ARG A 293 8.26 28.95 -11.56
CA ARG A 293 7.77 30.01 -12.46
C ARG A 293 6.28 29.82 -12.78
N ALA A 294 5.87 28.62 -13.16
CA ALA A 294 4.48 28.36 -13.55
C ALA A 294 3.48 28.58 -12.40
N LEU A 295 3.91 28.33 -11.16
CA LEU A 295 3.11 28.44 -9.95
C LEU A 295 3.30 29.75 -9.19
N ASP A 296 4.00 30.72 -9.76
CA ASP A 296 4.30 32.03 -9.13
C ASP A 296 4.98 31.88 -7.75
N VAL A 297 5.83 30.87 -7.60
CA VAL A 297 6.63 30.65 -6.40
C VAL A 297 7.90 31.51 -6.47
N PRO A 298 8.21 32.31 -5.42
CA PRO A 298 9.44 33.09 -5.38
C PRO A 298 10.68 32.22 -5.53
N ARG A 299 11.76 32.76 -6.13
CA ARG A 299 13.02 32.02 -6.33
C ARG A 299 13.64 31.47 -5.04
N SER A 300 13.47 32.19 -3.92
CA SER A 300 13.98 31.79 -2.60
C SER A 300 12.86 31.85 -1.56
N PRO A 301 11.98 30.82 -1.50
CA PRO A 301 10.90 30.79 -0.53
C PRO A 301 11.45 30.37 0.84
N ARG A 302 10.96 31.01 1.91
CA ARG A 302 11.30 30.67 3.31
C ARG A 302 10.55 29.41 3.78
N TRP A 303 10.73 28.30 3.07
CA TRP A 303 10.13 27.00 3.43
C TRP A 303 11.10 26.14 4.25
N PRO A 304 10.60 25.28 5.16
CA PRO A 304 11.43 24.26 5.81
C PRO A 304 12.20 23.38 4.79
N PRO A 305 13.39 22.86 5.13
CA PRO A 305 14.18 22.03 4.24
C PRO A 305 13.41 20.86 3.62
N ASP A 306 12.62 20.16 4.42
CA ASP A 306 11.84 18.99 3.99
C ASP A 306 10.74 19.38 2.99
N GLU A 307 10.08 20.54 3.20
CA GLU A 307 9.09 21.06 2.27
C GLU A 307 9.73 21.46 0.94
N ARG A 308 10.91 22.09 0.95
CA ARG A 308 11.67 22.41 -0.27
C ARG A 308 12.03 21.15 -1.05
N ARG A 309 12.62 20.14 -0.39
CA ARG A 309 12.94 18.85 -1.03
C ARG A 309 11.72 18.17 -1.61
N SER A 310 10.58 18.22 -0.90
CA SER A 310 9.34 17.64 -1.39
C SER A 310 8.80 18.35 -2.64
N PHE A 311 8.88 19.68 -2.67
CA PHE A 311 8.52 20.48 -3.84
C PHE A 311 9.41 20.15 -5.03
N GLU A 312 10.73 20.07 -4.84
CA GLU A 312 11.69 19.72 -5.89
C GLU A 312 11.43 18.31 -6.47
N ARG A 313 11.26 17.30 -5.60
CA ARG A 313 11.01 15.91 -6.01
C ARG A 313 9.71 15.77 -6.82
N LEU A 314 8.64 16.42 -6.36
CA LEU A 314 7.35 16.38 -7.06
C LEU A 314 7.32 17.29 -8.30
N SER A 315 8.20 18.28 -8.40
CA SER A 315 8.31 19.14 -9.58
C SER A 315 8.66 18.35 -10.83
N LEU A 316 9.42 17.25 -10.72
CA LEU A 316 9.68 16.34 -11.84
C LEU A 316 8.39 15.84 -12.51
N LEU A 317 7.37 15.55 -11.71
CA LEU A 317 6.06 15.13 -12.20
C LEU A 317 5.24 16.33 -12.68
N ALA A 318 5.17 17.40 -11.88
CA ALA A 318 4.35 18.58 -12.21
C ALA A 318 4.84 19.28 -13.50
N ALA A 319 6.15 19.31 -13.76
CA ALA A 319 6.73 19.85 -14.99
C ALA A 319 6.31 19.09 -16.26
N SER A 320 5.75 17.88 -16.10
CA SER A 320 5.19 17.11 -17.20
C SER A 320 3.81 17.55 -17.64
N ILE A 321 3.15 18.44 -16.89
CA ILE A 321 1.86 19.01 -17.26
C ILE A 321 2.08 20.17 -18.24
N PRO A 322 1.64 20.06 -19.52
CA PRO A 322 1.97 21.05 -20.54
C PRO A 322 1.34 22.42 -20.28
N ASP A 323 0.10 22.45 -19.79
CA ASP A 323 -0.69 23.67 -19.62
C ASP A 323 -0.59 24.27 -18.21
N LEU A 324 0.38 23.85 -17.38
CA LEU A 324 0.47 24.24 -15.97
C LEU A 324 0.45 25.76 -15.75
N GLU A 325 1.12 26.53 -16.60
CA GLU A 325 1.19 27.99 -16.56
C GLU A 325 -0.17 28.66 -16.83
N ARG A 326 -1.07 27.98 -17.55
CA ARG A 326 -2.41 28.47 -17.91
C ARG A 326 -3.46 28.13 -16.84
N TRP A 327 -3.04 27.57 -15.71
CA TRP A 327 -3.96 27.23 -14.64
C TRP A 327 -4.46 28.47 -13.89
N GLY A 328 -5.68 28.43 -13.39
CA GLY A 328 -6.22 29.50 -12.55
C GLY A 328 -5.40 29.65 -11.25
N ALA A 329 -5.33 30.87 -10.71
CA ALA A 329 -4.53 31.17 -9.50
C ALA A 329 -4.88 30.26 -8.31
N SER A 330 -6.17 29.91 -8.16
CA SER A 330 -6.65 29.00 -7.10
C SER A 330 -6.06 27.59 -7.24
N ASP A 331 -6.04 27.02 -8.46
CA ASP A 331 -5.43 25.71 -8.72
C ASP A 331 -3.92 25.74 -8.47
N ARG A 332 -3.24 26.78 -8.96
CA ARG A 332 -1.79 26.92 -8.76
C ARG A 332 -1.42 27.00 -7.28
N SER A 333 -2.12 27.85 -6.51
CA SER A 333 -1.94 27.97 -5.06
C SER A 333 -2.24 26.67 -4.31
N ARG A 334 -3.29 25.93 -4.70
CA ARG A 334 -3.57 24.60 -4.14
C ARG A 334 -2.48 23.60 -4.46
N LEU A 335 -1.94 23.60 -5.67
CA LEU A 335 -0.84 22.71 -6.04
C LEU A 335 0.40 23.01 -5.22
N VAL A 336 0.82 24.27 -5.07
CA VAL A 336 1.97 24.65 -4.22
C VAL A 336 1.80 24.11 -2.80
N ARG A 337 0.61 24.28 -2.21
CA ARG A 337 0.31 23.74 -0.87
C ARG A 337 0.42 22.21 -0.84
N ALA A 338 -0.11 21.51 -1.84
CA ALA A 338 -0.03 20.06 -1.93
C ALA A 338 1.44 19.60 -2.03
N LEU A 339 2.22 20.18 -2.95
CA LEU A 339 3.62 19.78 -3.16
C LEU A 339 4.46 19.94 -1.89
N ARG A 340 4.27 21.05 -1.16
CA ARG A 340 4.97 21.30 0.12
C ARG A 340 4.51 20.39 1.25
N ALA A 341 3.21 20.13 1.34
CA ALA A 341 2.64 19.33 2.43
C ALA A 341 3.24 17.92 2.48
N LYS A 342 3.75 17.41 1.35
CA LYS A 342 4.48 16.14 1.27
C LYS A 342 5.74 16.11 2.13
N GLY A 343 6.39 17.25 2.37
CA GLY A 343 7.54 17.40 3.27
C GLY A 343 7.16 17.81 4.70
N GLY A 344 5.87 18.00 5.00
CA GLY A 344 5.42 18.45 6.32
C GLY A 344 5.58 17.38 7.41
N ARG A 345 5.17 17.69 8.64
CA ARG A 345 5.24 16.74 9.78
C ARG A 345 4.47 15.43 9.56
N SER A 346 3.45 15.43 8.70
CA SER A 346 2.58 14.29 8.41
C SER A 346 2.14 14.29 6.96
N GLU A 347 1.86 13.11 6.41
CA GLU A 347 1.28 13.00 5.06
C GLU A 347 -0.25 13.15 5.03
N VAL A 348 -0.94 13.22 6.18
CA VAL A 348 -2.40 13.42 6.20
C VAL A 348 -2.84 14.73 5.53
N PRO A 349 -2.22 15.91 5.81
CA PRO A 349 -2.53 17.13 5.07
C PRO A 349 -2.23 17.02 3.57
N TYR A 350 -1.13 16.37 3.21
CA TYR A 350 -0.76 16.11 1.81
C TYR A 350 -1.87 15.34 1.08
N VAL A 351 -2.34 14.24 1.67
CA VAL A 351 -3.44 13.44 1.12
C VAL A 351 -4.70 14.27 0.88
N ARG A 352 -5.12 15.06 1.87
CA ARG A 352 -6.34 15.88 1.75
C ARG A 352 -6.24 16.93 0.64
N LEU A 353 -5.08 17.57 0.53
CA LEU A 353 -4.83 18.57 -0.51
C LEU A 353 -4.77 17.91 -1.90
N LEU A 354 -4.13 16.75 -2.01
CA LEU A 354 -3.99 16.01 -3.26
C LEU A 354 -5.34 15.48 -3.76
N ASP A 355 -6.15 14.91 -2.87
CA ASP A 355 -7.47 14.36 -3.19
C ASP A 355 -8.46 15.44 -3.65
N GLY A 356 -8.37 16.64 -3.05
CA GLY A 356 -9.16 17.80 -3.42
C GLY A 356 -8.74 18.46 -4.74
N HIS A 357 -7.58 18.09 -5.30
CA HIS A 357 -7.02 18.77 -6.47
C HIS A 357 -7.43 18.12 -7.80
N ARG A 358 -8.70 18.27 -8.19
CA ARG A 358 -9.28 17.65 -9.40
C ARG A 358 -8.46 17.87 -10.68
N ARG A 359 -8.07 19.11 -10.97
CA ARG A 359 -7.31 19.48 -12.18
C ARG A 359 -5.94 18.80 -12.26
N PHE A 360 -5.28 18.58 -11.13
CA PHE A 360 -4.00 17.88 -11.06
C PHE A 360 -4.19 16.40 -11.37
N ARG A 361 -5.17 15.75 -10.71
CA ARG A 361 -5.53 14.36 -11.01
C ARG A 361 -5.85 14.15 -12.50
N GLU A 362 -6.75 14.95 -13.07
CA GLU A 362 -7.14 14.86 -14.48
C GLU A 362 -5.96 15.07 -15.44
N SER A 363 -5.00 15.92 -15.06
CA SER A 363 -3.79 16.14 -15.87
C SER A 363 -2.85 14.94 -15.83
N LEU A 364 -2.71 14.29 -14.67
CA LEU A 364 -1.94 13.04 -14.56
C LEU A 364 -2.62 11.88 -15.28
N GLU A 365 -3.95 11.79 -15.25
CA GLU A 365 -4.72 10.82 -16.02
C GLU A 365 -4.47 11.00 -17.53
N ARG A 366 -4.56 12.24 -18.05
CA ARG A 366 -4.26 12.55 -19.46
C ARG A 366 -2.83 12.17 -19.86
N LEU A 367 -1.85 12.34 -18.96
CA LEU A 367 -0.46 11.96 -19.19
C LEU A 367 -0.25 10.44 -19.29
N VAL A 368 -0.97 9.65 -18.50
CA VAL A 368 -0.92 8.18 -18.60
C VAL A 368 -1.60 7.69 -19.90
N ASP A 369 -2.58 8.44 -20.40
CA ASP A 369 -3.34 8.09 -21.60
C ASP A 369 -2.57 8.31 -22.88
N SER A 370 -1.78 9.38 -22.95
CA SER A 370 -0.90 9.62 -24.08
C SER A 370 0.14 8.51 -24.21
N LEU A 371 0.68 7.99 -23.10
CA LEU A 371 1.60 6.85 -23.11
C LEU A 371 0.95 5.57 -23.62
N SER A 372 -0.28 5.31 -23.17
CA SER A 372 -1.02 4.10 -23.59
C SER A 372 -1.30 4.11 -25.09
N ARG A 373 -1.62 5.29 -25.66
CA ARG A 373 -1.82 5.47 -27.11
C ARG A 373 -0.51 5.44 -27.91
N GLY A 374 0.57 6.02 -27.37
CA GLY A 374 1.90 5.95 -27.98
C GLY A 374 2.45 4.52 -28.08
N SER A 375 2.25 3.69 -27.04
CA SER A 375 2.67 2.28 -27.05
C SER A 375 1.88 1.42 -28.04
N VAL A 376 0.63 1.78 -28.36
CA VAL A 376 -0.17 1.11 -29.40
C VAL A 376 0.32 1.49 -30.79
N ASN A 377 0.64 2.77 -31.04
CA ASN A 377 1.22 3.21 -32.31
C ASN A 377 2.62 2.62 -32.55
N ASP A 378 3.46 2.51 -31.52
CA ASP A 378 4.81 1.95 -31.63
C ASP A 378 4.82 0.42 -31.83
N ARG A 379 3.73 -0.27 -31.43
CA ARG A 379 3.47 -1.67 -31.80
C ARG A 379 2.92 -1.82 -33.22
N GLY A 380 2.26 -0.80 -33.75
CA GLY A 380 1.82 -0.74 -35.15
C GLY A 380 2.99 -0.59 -36.13
N THR A 381 3.97 0.25 -35.79
CA THR A 381 5.20 0.43 -36.59
C THR A 381 6.20 -0.72 -36.45
N ARG A 382 6.28 -1.38 -35.28
CA ARG A 382 7.12 -2.59 -35.11
C ARG A 382 6.57 -3.85 -35.76
N ARG A 383 5.31 -3.86 -36.23
CA ARG A 383 4.73 -5.00 -36.97
C ARG A 383 5.17 -5.06 -38.44
N ALA A 384 5.88 -4.05 -38.93
CA ALA A 384 6.43 -3.99 -40.29
C ALA A 384 7.90 -4.45 -40.40
N ALA A 385 8.56 -4.77 -39.28
CA ALA A 385 9.89 -5.37 -39.29
C ALA A 385 9.75 -6.89 -39.10
N GLY A 386 10.00 -7.64 -40.18
CA GLY A 386 10.06 -9.10 -40.14
C GLY A 386 11.06 -9.62 -39.10
N PRO A 387 10.95 -10.91 -38.71
CA PRO A 387 11.80 -11.48 -37.67
C PRO A 387 13.28 -11.36 -38.06
N PRO A 388 14.18 -11.03 -37.11
CA PRO A 388 15.61 -11.01 -37.38
C PRO A 388 16.10 -12.42 -37.77
N PRO A 389 17.09 -12.54 -38.67
CA PRO A 389 17.59 -13.84 -39.10
C PRO A 389 18.18 -14.61 -37.92
N ARG A 390 17.84 -15.91 -37.85
CA ARG A 390 18.35 -16.86 -36.85
C ARG A 390 19.88 -16.89 -36.91
N ARG A 391 20.54 -16.52 -35.81
CA ARG A 391 21.97 -16.78 -35.62
C ARG A 391 22.21 -18.29 -35.53
N ALA A 392 23.18 -18.77 -36.30
CA ALA A 392 23.67 -20.15 -36.27
C ALA A 392 24.21 -20.52 -34.88
N PRO A 393 24.08 -21.78 -34.44
CA PRO A 393 24.54 -22.21 -33.12
C PRO A 393 26.06 -22.23 -33.05
N ALA A 394 26.61 -21.55 -32.04
CA ALA A 394 28.03 -21.58 -31.72
C ALA A 394 28.46 -23.01 -31.33
N SER A 395 29.54 -23.46 -31.94
CA SER A 395 30.22 -24.73 -31.70
C SER A 395 30.66 -24.89 -30.24
N ARG A 396 30.29 -26.03 -29.64
CA ARG A 396 30.77 -26.49 -28.33
C ARG A 396 32.31 -26.60 -28.30
N PRO A 397 33.01 -26.13 -27.25
CA PRO A 397 34.38 -26.54 -27.02
C PRO A 397 34.42 -27.97 -26.46
N ARG A 398 35.35 -28.75 -27.01
CA ARG A 398 35.64 -30.15 -26.68
C ARG A 398 36.09 -30.32 -25.23
N ALA A 399 35.59 -31.38 -24.61
CA ALA A 399 36.08 -31.91 -23.34
C ALA A 399 37.44 -32.62 -23.51
N ARG A 400 38.32 -32.53 -22.49
CA ARG A 400 39.39 -33.48 -22.14
C ARG A 400 39.99 -33.12 -20.75
N PRO A 401 40.65 -34.05 -20.03
CA PRO A 401 40.02 -34.99 -19.11
C PRO A 401 40.45 -34.82 -17.64
N ARG A 402 39.80 -35.60 -16.77
CA ARG A 402 40.01 -35.71 -15.32
C ARG A 402 41.40 -36.24 -14.94
N SER A 403 42.01 -35.58 -13.97
CA SER A 403 42.96 -36.11 -12.96
C SER A 403 42.76 -35.20 -11.75
N GLY A 404 42.28 -35.61 -10.57
CA GLY A 404 42.71 -36.70 -9.70
C GLY A 404 42.95 -36.08 -8.31
N GLY A 405 42.39 -36.67 -7.24
CA GLY A 405 42.75 -36.34 -5.85
C GLY A 405 41.74 -35.54 -5.02
N LEU A 406 40.87 -36.27 -4.31
CA LEU A 406 40.42 -35.90 -2.96
C LEU A 406 41.60 -36.11 -1.98
N PRO A 407 41.68 -35.37 -0.86
CA PRO A 407 41.16 -35.99 0.37
C PRO A 407 40.42 -35.04 1.31
N ALA A 408 39.62 -35.67 2.16
CA ALA A 408 38.90 -35.11 3.29
C ALA A 408 39.79 -34.98 4.55
N ALA A 409 39.49 -33.97 5.38
CA ALA A 409 39.69 -33.84 6.84
C ALA A 409 39.77 -32.32 7.14
N GLY A 410 39.32 -31.73 8.24
CA GLY A 410 38.82 -32.24 9.50
C GLY A 410 38.58 -31.04 10.43
N ARG A 411 37.68 -31.25 11.38
CA ARG A 411 37.38 -30.55 12.65
C ARG A 411 38.44 -29.58 13.27
N ARG A 412 37.86 -28.61 14.02
CA ARG A 412 38.38 -27.73 15.11
C ARG A 412 39.18 -26.50 14.63
N ALA A 413 38.98 -25.29 15.16
CA ALA A 413 38.59 -24.86 16.52
C ALA A 413 37.34 -23.97 16.54
#